data_AF-K9Q0B3-F1
#
_entry.id   AF-K9Q0B3-F1
#
_cell.length_a   1.000
_cell.length_b   1.000
_cell.length_c   1.000
_cell.angle_alpha   90.00
_cell.angle_beta   90.00
_cell.angle_gamma   90.00
#
_symmetry.space_group_name_H-M   'P 1'
#
loop_
_entity.id
_entity.type
_entity.pdbx_description
1 polymer ?
#
loop_
_entity_poly.entity_id
_entity_poly.type
_entity_poly.pdbx_seq_one_letter_code
_entity_poly.pdbx_strand_id
1 'polypeptide(L)'
;MKYQPIEIKCPNCGGLAKFEEPFEFLSKNEICPDDTRPMHQWGGWTVIERFPSQVRWKTPSGSGQYLRGGGDSVYGGYPLLTNGLVQCSHCHSNKKHKLNWPSDAYWQWKIRGRILWAWDKRHARIIFKFVKETIRPSRHSYSLKYIPSHFLSAKVRDLVVRKMEHSLNAEHC
;
A
#
# COMPACT_ATOMS: atom_id res chain seq x y z
N MET A 1 0.60 5.64 9.86
CA MET A 1 -0.14 4.59 9.10
C MET A 1 0.27 3.24 9.68
N LYS A 2 -0.25 2.84 10.85
CA LYS A 2 0.00 1.47 11.32
C LYS A 2 -1.12 0.60 10.72
N TYR A 3 -0.84 0.00 9.56
CA TYR A 3 -1.62 -1.09 8.95
C TYR A 3 -3.01 -0.76 8.38
N GLN A 4 -3.25 0.50 7.96
CA GLN A 4 -4.45 0.80 7.17
C GLN A 4 -4.43 0.00 5.86
N PRO A 5 -5.55 -0.64 5.47
CA PRO A 5 -5.64 -1.32 4.19
C PRO A 5 -5.33 -0.36 3.04
N ILE A 6 -4.58 -0.85 2.05
CA ILE A 6 -4.30 -0.11 0.83
C ILE A 6 -5.23 -0.58 -0.30
N GLU A 7 -5.35 0.22 -1.34
CA GLU A 7 -6.29 -0.04 -2.43
C GLU A 7 -5.55 -0.59 -3.65
N ILE A 8 -5.97 -1.78 -4.07
CA ILE A 8 -5.37 -2.50 -5.19
C ILE A 8 -6.44 -2.91 -6.19
N LYS A 9 -6.02 -3.25 -7.41
CA LYS A 9 -6.88 -3.95 -8.36
C LYS A 9 -7.08 -5.36 -7.86
N CYS A 10 -8.33 -5.80 -7.84
CA CYS A 10 -8.66 -7.18 -7.57
C CYS A 10 -7.99 -8.06 -8.64
N PRO A 11 -7.15 -9.04 -8.25
CA PRO A 11 -6.55 -9.96 -9.22
C PRO A 11 -7.56 -10.94 -9.84
N ASN A 12 -8.83 -10.93 -9.40
CA ASN A 12 -9.89 -11.76 -9.97
C ASN A 12 -10.74 -10.97 -10.99
N CYS A 13 -11.30 -9.83 -10.59
CA CYS A 13 -12.23 -9.06 -11.43
C CYS A 13 -11.68 -7.72 -11.94
N GLY A 14 -10.48 -7.31 -11.52
CA GLY A 14 -9.89 -6.00 -11.87
C GLY A 14 -10.49 -4.79 -11.14
N GLY A 15 -11.63 -4.94 -10.45
CA GLY A 15 -12.27 -3.88 -9.67
C GLY A 15 -11.50 -3.48 -8.41
N LEU A 16 -11.99 -2.47 -7.70
CA LEU A 16 -11.39 -2.01 -6.44
C LEU A 16 -11.41 -3.12 -5.39
N ALA A 17 -10.27 -3.36 -4.75
CA ALA A 17 -10.12 -4.26 -3.62
C ALA A 17 -9.21 -3.66 -2.56
N LYS A 18 -9.38 -4.12 -1.32
CA LYS A 18 -8.49 -3.79 -0.21
C LYS A 18 -7.42 -4.85 -0.08
N PHE A 19 -6.19 -4.42 0.13
CA PHE A 19 -5.09 -5.28 0.56
C PHE A 19 -4.79 -5.02 2.03
N GLU A 20 -4.80 -6.10 2.81
CA GLU A 20 -4.61 -6.06 4.25
C GLU A 20 -3.31 -6.74 4.66
N GLU A 21 -2.54 -6.05 5.50
CA GLU A 21 -1.40 -6.64 6.21
C GLU A 21 -1.92 -7.72 7.18
N PRO A 22 -1.46 -8.98 7.09
CA PRO A 22 -1.96 -10.07 7.90
C PRO A 22 -1.51 -10.01 9.37
N PHE A 23 -0.46 -9.25 9.68
CA PHE A 23 0.07 -9.15 11.03
C PHE A 23 0.14 -7.71 11.51
N GLU A 24 -0.17 -7.53 12.79
CA GLU A 24 0.04 -6.28 13.48
C GLU A 24 1.28 -6.39 14.36
N PHE A 25 2.20 -5.44 14.23
CA PHE A 25 3.42 -5.40 15.03
C PHE A 25 3.34 -4.27 16.04
N LEU A 26 3.36 -4.64 17.31
CA LEU A 26 3.28 -3.75 18.46
C LEU A 26 4.62 -3.74 19.20
N SER A 27 4.99 -2.58 19.71
CA SER A 27 6.07 -2.49 20.70
C SER A 27 5.55 -2.88 22.09
N LYS A 28 6.44 -3.28 23.02
CA LYS A 28 6.08 -3.84 24.33
C LYS A 28 5.04 -3.04 25.15
N ASN A 29 4.88 -1.74 24.89
CA ASN A 29 3.97 -0.85 25.63
C ASN A 29 2.58 -0.71 24.99
N GLU A 30 2.31 -1.36 23.86
CA GLU A 30 1.06 -1.18 23.08
C GLU A 30 0.10 -2.38 23.19
N ILE A 31 0.38 -3.36 24.06
CA ILE A 31 -0.42 -4.60 24.16
C ILE A 31 -1.72 -4.32 24.91
N CYS A 32 -2.86 -4.59 24.29
CA CYS A 32 -4.16 -4.60 24.94
C CYS A 32 -4.39 -5.97 25.60
N PRO A 33 -4.64 -6.04 26.93
CA PRO A 33 -4.80 -7.32 27.63
C PRO A 33 -6.04 -8.11 27.21
N ASP A 34 -7.05 -7.46 26.62
CA ASP A 34 -8.30 -8.09 26.18
C ASP A 34 -8.24 -8.64 24.74
N ASP A 35 -7.09 -8.54 24.07
CA ASP A 35 -6.96 -9.07 22.71
C ASP A 35 -6.83 -10.60 22.72
N THR A 36 -7.81 -11.27 22.11
CA THR A 36 -7.92 -12.74 22.07
C THR A 36 -7.26 -13.35 20.84
N ARG A 37 -6.71 -12.53 19.93
CA ARG A 37 -6.05 -13.02 18.71
C ARG A 37 -4.72 -13.70 19.04
N PRO A 38 -4.27 -14.68 18.23
CA PRO A 38 -2.96 -15.31 18.42
C PRO A 38 -1.83 -14.28 18.41
N MET A 39 -0.95 -14.36 19.42
CA MET A 39 0.19 -13.46 19.58
C MET A 39 1.50 -14.24 19.63
N HIS A 40 2.54 -13.64 19.05
CA HIS A 40 3.89 -14.21 19.00
C HIS A 40 4.93 -13.16 19.38
N GLN A 41 5.97 -13.58 20.10
CA GLN A 41 7.12 -12.73 20.35
C GLN A 41 8.14 -12.90 19.22
N TRP A 42 8.61 -11.78 18.68
CA TRP A 42 9.67 -11.74 17.68
C TRP A 42 10.62 -10.58 17.97
N GLY A 43 11.69 -10.88 18.72
CA GLY A 43 12.60 -9.86 19.21
C GLY A 43 11.91 -8.89 20.16
N GLY A 44 11.96 -7.60 19.82
CA GLY A 44 11.26 -6.54 20.56
C GLY A 44 9.78 -6.35 20.17
N TRP A 45 9.26 -7.13 19.23
CA TRP A 45 7.90 -7.01 18.70
C TRP A 45 6.96 -8.06 19.29
N THR A 46 5.76 -7.60 19.64
CA THR A 46 4.59 -8.48 19.76
C THR A 46 3.87 -8.50 18.42
N VAL A 47 3.80 -9.68 17.81
CA VAL A 47 3.16 -9.92 16.52
C VAL A 47 1.78 -10.51 16.75
N ILE A 48 0.74 -9.86 16.24
CA ILE A 48 -0.65 -10.31 16.37
C ILE A 48 -1.16 -10.76 15.01
N GLU A 49 -1.74 -11.95 14.94
CA GLU A 49 -2.38 -12.48 13.73
C GLU A 49 -3.77 -11.85 13.52
N ARG A 50 -3.95 -11.08 12.43
CA ARG A 50 -5.24 -10.45 12.10
C ARG A 50 -6.21 -11.43 11.43
N PHE A 51 -5.69 -12.44 10.75
CA PHE A 51 -6.47 -13.43 10.00
C PHE A 51 -5.95 -14.85 10.24
N PRO A 52 -5.99 -15.37 11.49
CA PRO A 52 -5.32 -16.61 11.89
C PRO A 52 -5.83 -17.87 11.14
N SER A 53 -7.08 -17.85 10.69
CA SER A 53 -7.66 -18.93 9.86
C SER A 53 -7.10 -18.97 8.44
N GLN A 54 -6.59 -17.85 7.93
CA GLN A 54 -6.07 -17.73 6.58
C GLN A 54 -4.54 -17.70 6.58
N VAL A 55 -3.92 -16.82 7.37
CA VAL A 55 -2.48 -16.58 7.38
C VAL A 55 -1.98 -16.72 8.81
N ARG A 56 -1.09 -17.70 9.02
CA ARG A 56 -0.39 -17.91 10.29
C ARG A 56 0.99 -17.29 10.24
N TRP A 57 1.43 -16.77 11.38
CA TRP A 57 2.75 -16.21 11.59
C TRP A 57 3.81 -17.27 11.36
N LYS A 58 4.84 -16.87 10.62
CA LYS A 58 6.08 -17.61 10.47
C LYS A 58 7.21 -16.62 10.64
N THR A 59 8.06 -16.88 11.62
CA THR A 59 9.23 -16.05 11.88
C THR A 59 10.08 -15.96 10.61
N PRO A 60 10.42 -14.74 10.13
CA PRO A 60 11.28 -14.58 8.98
C PRO A 60 12.65 -15.24 9.17
N SER A 61 13.20 -15.78 8.08
CA SER A 61 14.53 -16.39 8.08
C SER A 61 15.62 -15.34 8.33
N GLY A 62 16.64 -15.71 9.10
CA GLY A 62 17.79 -14.85 9.42
C GLY A 62 17.73 -14.22 10.81
N SER A 63 18.85 -13.61 11.25
CA SER A 63 18.98 -12.99 12.58
C SER A 63 18.33 -11.61 12.70
N GLY A 64 17.91 -11.00 11.58
CA GLY A 64 17.32 -9.67 11.55
C GLY A 64 15.88 -9.63 12.07
N GLN A 65 15.68 -8.99 13.23
CA GLN A 65 14.36 -8.83 13.88
C GLN A 65 13.81 -7.41 13.69
N TYR A 66 13.57 -7.02 12.44
CA TYR A 66 13.10 -5.68 12.10
C TYR A 66 12.06 -5.71 10.97
N LEU A 67 11.21 -4.68 10.96
CA LEU A 67 10.26 -4.44 9.87
C LEU A 67 10.98 -3.70 8.74
N ARG A 68 10.84 -4.18 7.51
CA ARG A 68 11.35 -3.48 6.33
C ARG A 68 10.21 -2.94 5.47
N GLY A 69 10.50 -1.86 4.74
CA GLY A 69 9.62 -1.40 3.67
C GLY A 69 9.41 -2.51 2.63
N GLY A 70 8.22 -2.53 2.02
CA GLY A 70 7.83 -3.61 1.11
C GLY A 70 8.74 -3.80 -0.09
N GLY A 71 8.70 -5.02 -0.64
CA GLY A 71 9.51 -5.44 -1.78
C GLY A 71 10.20 -6.79 -1.58
N ASP A 72 10.65 -7.36 -2.69
CA ASP A 72 11.29 -8.68 -2.77
C ASP A 72 12.80 -8.62 -2.51
N SER A 73 13.21 -8.02 -1.40
CA SER A 73 14.63 -8.04 -1.03
C SER A 73 15.02 -9.38 -0.39
N VAL A 74 16.20 -9.90 -0.74
CA VAL A 74 16.79 -11.15 -0.20
C VAL A 74 17.24 -11.01 1.27
N TYR A 75 17.28 -9.78 1.79
CA TYR A 75 17.67 -9.50 3.18
C TYR A 75 16.61 -9.99 4.19
N GLY A 76 17.04 -10.27 5.41
CA GLY A 76 16.18 -10.73 6.51
C GLY A 76 15.12 -9.70 6.97
N GLY A 77 14.44 -10.01 8.09
CA GLY A 77 13.34 -9.19 8.60
C GLY A 77 11.99 -9.49 7.94
N TYR A 78 10.95 -8.74 8.32
CA TYR A 78 9.59 -8.92 7.81
C TYR A 78 9.25 -7.83 6.77
N PRO A 79 8.89 -8.21 5.52
CA PRO A 79 8.52 -7.25 4.48
C PRO A 79 7.07 -6.79 4.63
N LEU A 80 6.88 -5.59 5.21
CA LEU A 80 5.56 -4.97 5.30
C LEU A 80 4.96 -4.76 3.92
N LEU A 81 3.64 -4.89 3.81
CA LEU A 81 2.87 -4.64 2.58
C LEU A 81 3.46 -5.36 1.37
N THR A 82 3.87 -6.62 1.55
CA THR A 82 4.37 -7.49 0.46
C THR A 82 3.51 -8.73 0.32
N ASN A 83 3.22 -9.44 1.42
CA ASN A 83 2.30 -10.58 1.41
C ASN A 83 1.12 -10.25 2.31
N GLY A 84 -0.09 -10.58 1.86
CA GLY A 84 -1.28 -10.31 2.66
C GLY A 84 -2.56 -10.82 2.02
N LEU A 85 -3.67 -10.21 2.40
CA LEU A 85 -5.00 -10.66 2.01
C LEU A 85 -5.68 -9.62 1.15
N VAL A 86 -6.24 -10.08 0.04
CA VAL A 86 -7.03 -9.26 -0.86
C VAL A 86 -8.49 -9.54 -0.62
N GLN A 87 -9.22 -8.48 -0.26
CA GLN A 87 -10.65 -8.50 -0.05
C GLN A 87 -11.32 -7.59 -1.06
N CYS A 88 -12.09 -8.19 -1.97
CA CYS A 88 -12.84 -7.46 -2.97
C CYS A 88 -14.33 -7.47 -2.62
N SER A 89 -14.93 -6.29 -2.47
CA SER A 89 -16.37 -6.18 -2.24
C SER A 89 -17.20 -6.48 -3.49
N HIS A 90 -16.63 -6.35 -4.69
CA HIS A 90 -17.35 -6.53 -5.94
C HIS A 90 -17.53 -8.00 -6.34
N CYS A 91 -16.46 -8.81 -6.27
CA CYS A 91 -16.53 -10.24 -6.61
C CYS A 91 -16.43 -11.17 -5.40
N HIS A 92 -16.46 -10.61 -4.18
CA HIS A 92 -16.35 -11.33 -2.91
C HIS A 92 -15.09 -12.18 -2.75
N SER A 93 -14.06 -11.97 -3.59
CA SER A 93 -12.78 -12.65 -3.45
C SER A 93 -12.11 -12.28 -2.13
N ASN A 94 -11.77 -13.29 -1.34
CA ASN A 94 -10.92 -13.18 -0.15
C ASN A 94 -9.77 -14.20 -0.26
N LYS A 95 -8.59 -13.75 -0.70
CA LYS A 95 -7.46 -14.66 -0.95
C LYS A 95 -6.11 -14.04 -0.59
N LYS A 96 -5.16 -14.92 -0.28
CA LYS A 96 -3.75 -14.54 -0.12
C LYS A 96 -3.22 -13.98 -1.42
N HIS A 97 -2.40 -12.95 -1.32
CA HIS A 97 -1.80 -12.29 -2.47
C HIS A 97 -0.43 -11.74 -2.10
N LYS A 98 0.47 -11.81 -3.08
CA LYS A 98 1.77 -11.14 -3.02
C LYS A 98 1.71 -9.91 -3.91
N LEU A 99 1.92 -8.74 -3.32
CA LEU A 99 1.86 -7.47 -4.03
C LEU A 99 2.95 -7.34 -5.08
N ASN A 100 2.54 -6.87 -6.24
CA ASN A 100 3.38 -6.57 -7.37
C ASN A 100 3.17 -5.13 -7.83
N TRP A 101 3.97 -4.21 -7.28
CA TRP A 101 3.93 -2.80 -7.68
C TRP A 101 4.76 -2.56 -8.95
N PRO A 102 4.29 -1.72 -9.89
CA PRO A 102 3.07 -0.92 -9.85
C PRO A 102 1.81 -1.64 -10.36
N SER A 103 1.95 -2.87 -10.86
CA SER A 103 0.90 -3.60 -11.56
C SER A 103 -0.38 -3.80 -10.77
N ASP A 104 -0.31 -3.93 -9.45
CA ASP A 104 -1.47 -4.13 -8.59
C ASP A 104 -2.16 -2.83 -8.15
N ALA A 105 -1.58 -1.66 -8.45
CA ALA A 105 -2.19 -0.39 -8.06
C ALA A 105 -3.56 -0.19 -8.71
N TYR A 106 -4.59 0.07 -7.90
CA TYR A 106 -5.89 0.50 -8.42
C TYR A 106 -5.79 1.89 -9.03
N TRP A 107 -5.22 2.82 -8.26
CA TRP A 107 -4.95 4.17 -8.69
C TRP A 107 -3.68 4.20 -9.53
N GLN A 108 -3.84 3.97 -10.83
CA GLN A 108 -2.73 4.05 -11.79
C GLN A 108 -3.15 4.73 -13.09
N TRP A 109 -2.21 5.46 -13.70
CA TRP A 109 -2.40 6.21 -14.92
C TRP A 109 -1.24 6.00 -15.87
N LYS A 110 -1.54 5.50 -17.08
CA LYS A 110 -0.57 5.43 -18.17
C LYS A 110 -0.46 6.79 -18.86
N ILE A 111 0.71 7.41 -18.81
CA ILE A 111 0.98 8.76 -19.33
C ILE A 111 2.26 8.68 -20.16
N ARG A 112 2.15 8.90 -21.47
CA ARG A 112 3.28 8.83 -22.43
C ARG A 112 4.17 7.59 -22.25
N GLY A 113 3.54 6.42 -22.14
CA GLY A 113 4.24 5.13 -22.01
C GLY A 113 4.76 4.80 -20.60
N ARG A 114 4.57 5.68 -19.60
CA ARG A 114 4.99 5.46 -18.21
C ARG A 114 3.78 5.36 -17.28
N ILE A 115 3.94 4.69 -16.14
CA ILE A 115 2.87 4.46 -15.16
C ILE A 115 3.11 5.36 -13.94
N LEU A 116 2.17 6.26 -13.68
CA LEU A 116 2.04 6.95 -12.39
C LEU A 116 1.05 6.16 -11.55
N TRP A 117 1.32 5.95 -10.27
CA TRP A 117 0.44 5.16 -9.41
C TRP A 117 0.45 5.67 -7.97
N ALA A 118 -0.57 5.27 -7.20
CA ALA A 118 -0.74 5.58 -5.79
C ALA A 118 -1.20 4.34 -5.00
N TRP A 119 -1.03 4.38 -3.68
CA TRP A 119 -1.37 3.26 -2.76
C TRP A 119 -2.85 3.22 -2.41
N ASP A 120 -3.47 4.38 -2.36
CA ASP A 120 -4.87 4.57 -2.04
C ASP A 120 -5.35 5.92 -2.61
N LYS A 121 -6.65 6.18 -2.50
CA LYS A 121 -7.32 7.39 -2.97
C LYS A 121 -6.79 8.64 -2.29
N ARG A 122 -6.40 8.55 -1.01
CA ARG A 122 -5.83 9.68 -0.27
C ARG A 122 -4.46 10.05 -0.85
N HIS A 123 -3.61 9.06 -1.09
CA HIS A 123 -2.32 9.23 -1.73
C HIS A 123 -2.50 9.78 -3.15
N ALA A 124 -3.45 9.25 -3.91
CA ALA A 124 -3.81 9.79 -5.23
C ALA A 124 -4.21 11.27 -5.18
N ARG A 125 -5.02 11.68 -4.20
CA ARG A 125 -5.39 13.10 -3.98
C ARG A 125 -4.20 13.98 -3.59
N ILE A 126 -3.29 13.47 -2.77
CA ILE A 126 -2.05 14.18 -2.41
C ILE A 126 -1.18 14.40 -3.66
N ILE A 127 -0.99 13.36 -4.48
CA ILE A 127 -0.28 13.47 -5.76
C ILE A 127 -0.98 14.48 -6.67
N PHE A 128 -2.30 14.39 -6.82
CA PHE A 128 -3.09 15.27 -7.68
C PHE A 128 -2.92 16.75 -7.30
N LYS A 129 -3.07 17.07 -6.01
CA LYS A 129 -2.90 18.43 -5.50
C LYS A 129 -1.48 18.95 -5.79
N PHE A 130 -0.47 18.13 -5.53
CA PHE A 130 0.92 18.49 -5.77
C PHE A 130 1.27 18.69 -7.25
N VAL A 131 0.72 17.87 -8.14
CA VAL A 131 0.94 18.01 -9.59
C VAL A 131 0.26 19.29 -10.11
N LYS A 132 -0.95 19.61 -9.60
CA LYS A 132 -1.74 20.78 -9.99
C LYS A 132 -1.09 22.11 -9.57
N GLU A 133 -0.39 22.13 -8.44
CA GLU A 133 0.30 23.33 -7.94
C GLU A 133 1.37 23.83 -8.94
N THR A 134 1.31 25.13 -9.26
CA THR A 134 2.27 25.85 -10.10
C THR A 134 3.58 26.14 -9.35
N ILE A 135 3.47 26.50 -8.07
CA ILE A 135 4.58 26.69 -7.14
C ILE A 135 4.54 25.52 -6.17
N ARG A 136 5.49 24.59 -6.29
CA ARG A 136 5.47 23.34 -5.53
C ARG A 136 6.24 23.49 -4.22
N PRO A 137 5.67 23.07 -3.07
CA PRO A 137 6.44 22.92 -1.85
C PRO A 137 7.52 21.84 -2.03
N SER A 138 8.55 21.87 -1.18
CA SER A 138 9.64 20.90 -1.26
C SER A 138 9.13 19.46 -1.11
N ARG A 139 9.76 18.51 -1.83
CA ARG A 139 9.42 17.07 -1.85
C ARG A 139 9.84 16.30 -0.60
N HIS A 140 9.81 16.93 0.57
CA HIS A 140 10.27 16.29 1.80
C HIS A 140 9.25 15.28 2.37
N SER A 141 7.99 15.29 1.91
CA SER A 141 7.03 14.28 2.35
C SER A 141 7.28 12.93 1.67
N TYR A 142 7.27 11.86 2.47
CA TYR A 142 7.50 10.49 2.01
C TYR A 142 6.57 10.09 0.85
N SER A 143 5.32 10.58 0.87
CA SER A 143 4.30 10.35 -0.17
C SER A 143 4.63 11.00 -1.52
N LEU A 144 5.50 12.01 -1.56
CA LEU A 144 5.86 12.71 -2.81
C LEU A 144 7.29 12.40 -3.28
N LYS A 145 8.13 11.84 -2.39
CA LYS A 145 9.56 11.61 -2.62
C LYS A 145 9.84 10.75 -3.85
N TYR A 146 9.02 9.73 -4.10
CA TYR A 146 9.26 8.75 -5.16
C TYR A 146 8.54 9.05 -6.48
N ILE A 147 7.86 10.20 -6.60
CA ILE A 147 7.19 10.58 -7.84
C ILE A 147 8.26 10.96 -8.89
N PRO A 148 8.33 10.26 -10.03
CA PRO A 148 9.29 10.58 -11.07
C PRO A 148 9.11 12.00 -11.62
N SER A 149 10.23 12.71 -11.83
CA SER A 149 10.25 14.12 -12.27
C SER A 149 9.54 14.36 -13.60
N HIS A 150 9.48 13.38 -14.50
CA HIS A 150 8.84 13.54 -15.80
C HIS A 150 7.33 13.80 -15.73
N PHE A 151 6.63 13.21 -14.73
CA PHE A 151 5.20 13.50 -14.47
C PHE A 151 4.98 14.91 -13.93
N LEU A 152 6.04 15.55 -13.43
CA LEU A 152 6.02 16.88 -12.85
C LEU A 152 6.44 17.98 -13.85
N SER A 153 6.84 17.60 -15.06
CA SER A 153 7.21 18.56 -16.10
C SER A 153 6.00 19.37 -16.58
N ALA A 154 6.19 20.65 -16.89
CA ALA A 154 5.11 21.52 -17.39
C ALA A 154 4.43 20.94 -18.64
N LYS A 155 5.21 20.32 -19.53
CA LYS A 155 4.73 19.70 -20.79
C LYS A 155 3.76 18.53 -20.58
N VAL A 156 3.79 17.87 -19.43
CA VAL A 156 3.02 16.65 -19.15
C VAL A 156 1.97 16.89 -18.05
N ARG A 157 2.13 17.95 -17.25
CA ARG A 157 1.27 18.29 -16.12
C ARG A 157 -0.22 18.30 -16.49
N ASP A 158 -0.61 19.04 -17.52
CA ASP A 158 -2.04 19.21 -17.86
C ASP A 158 -2.67 17.90 -18.34
N LEU A 159 -1.87 16.99 -18.89
CA LEU A 159 -2.30 15.62 -19.21
C LEU A 159 -2.45 14.77 -17.95
N VAL A 160 -1.52 14.88 -16.99
CA VAL A 160 -1.58 14.17 -15.70
C VAL A 160 -2.80 14.60 -14.91
N VAL A 161 -3.00 15.92 -14.74
CA VAL A 161 -4.10 16.50 -13.97
C VAL A 161 -5.43 16.04 -14.53
N ARG A 162 -5.66 16.17 -15.84
CA ARG A 162 -6.92 15.74 -16.49
C ARG A 162 -7.22 14.26 -16.26
N LYS A 163 -6.22 13.39 -16.42
CA LYS A 163 -6.40 11.94 -16.22
C LYS A 163 -6.71 11.59 -14.77
N MET A 164 -6.01 12.21 -13.82
CA MET A 164 -6.24 11.97 -12.39
C MET A 164 -7.59 12.50 -11.93
N GLU A 165 -7.98 13.70 -12.38
CA GLU A 165 -9.25 14.34 -12.02
C GLU A 165 -10.45 13.48 -12.45
N HIS A 166 -10.43 12.98 -13.69
CA HIS A 166 -11.47 12.07 -14.17
C HIS A 166 -11.60 10.82 -13.28
N SER A 167 -10.51 10.12 -12.99
CA SER A 167 -10.54 8.92 -12.15
C SER A 167 -10.96 9.20 -10.72
N LEU A 168 -10.54 10.32 -10.13
CA LEU A 168 -10.84 10.66 -8.74
C LEU A 168 -12.30 11.07 -8.53
N ASN A 169 -12.95 11.59 -9.57
CA ASN A 169 -14.34 12.04 -9.54
C ASN A 169 -15.35 10.96 -10.00
N ALA A 170 -14.94 10.04 -10.88
CA ALA A 170 -15.80 9.02 -11.49
C ALA A 170 -16.39 7.98 -10.50
N GLU A 171 -15.94 7.93 -9.24
CA GLU A 171 -16.53 7.04 -8.22
C GLU A 171 -17.72 7.65 -7.45
N HIS A 172 -18.31 8.75 -7.95
CA HIS A 172 -19.57 9.32 -7.46
C HIS A 172 -20.74 9.14 -8.44
N CYS A 173 -20.63 8.25 -9.42
CA CYS A 173 -21.72 7.90 -10.33
C CYS A 173 -21.95 6.39 -10.34
#